data_AF-A0A520GUR5-F1
#
_entry.id   AF-A0A520GUR5-F1
#
_cell.length_a   1.000
_cell.length_b   1.000
_cell.length_c   1.000
_cell.angle_alpha   90.00
_cell.angle_beta   90.00
_cell.angle_gamma   90.00
#
_symmetry.space_group_name_H-M   'P 1'
#
loop_
_entity.id
_entity.type
_entity.pdbx_description
1 polymer ?
#
loop_
_entity_poly.entity_id
_entity_poly.type
_entity_poly.pdbx_seq_one_letter_code
_entity_poly.pdbx_strand_id
1 'polypeptide(L)'
;MRTFPKLSLAALVAAGGLAALAPAIGQDKPESILPPGFGEASPAAPAPSNAPTPAPAPRAGDPIPPTATIQPLPLPAPTDAATETPAPAATVDPAVLAQYEMPASARRSLDSIGPLGAGQGGIDADAFGTADGHYVERLMRHLTAPLPSRWMSILLRRALVSRVDTPRGVNGADFAAERGWLLLRMGESVAARAVVQGVDTDNYTPKLYQ
;
A
#
# COMPACT_ATOMS: atom_id res chain seq x y z
N MET A 1 -57.85 7.47 -4.64
CA MET A 1 -57.72 8.37 -3.48
C MET A 1 -56.27 8.77 -3.33
N ARG A 2 -56.02 10.10 -3.33
CA ARG A 2 -54.77 10.81 -3.00
C ARG A 2 -53.51 10.46 -3.80
N THR A 3 -53.47 11.00 -5.01
CA THR A 3 -52.25 11.59 -5.60
C THR A 3 -51.87 12.85 -4.82
N PHE A 4 -50.61 12.98 -4.38
CA PHE A 4 -49.96 14.28 -4.15
C PHE A 4 -48.47 14.24 -4.56
N PRO A 5 -47.90 15.35 -5.07
CA PRO A 5 -46.74 15.31 -5.97
C PRO A 5 -45.55 16.19 -5.51
N LYS A 6 -44.44 16.09 -6.28
CA LYS A 6 -43.28 17.03 -6.32
C LYS A 6 -42.41 16.98 -5.03
N LEU A 7 -41.08 17.11 -5.04
CA LEU A 7 -40.20 18.00 -5.79
C LEU A 7 -38.75 17.55 -5.51
N SER A 8 -37.89 17.48 -6.53
CA SER A 8 -36.46 17.83 -6.48
C SER A 8 -35.63 17.51 -5.21
N LEU A 9 -35.01 16.32 -5.15
CA LEU A 9 -33.77 16.11 -4.38
C LEU A 9 -32.62 15.55 -5.25
N ALA A 10 -32.75 15.64 -6.57
CA ALA A 10 -31.70 15.28 -7.52
C ALA A 10 -30.87 16.49 -8.01
N ALA A 11 -31.15 17.69 -7.49
CA ALA A 11 -30.51 18.94 -7.90
C ALA A 11 -29.74 19.67 -6.77
N LEU A 12 -29.58 19.07 -5.58
CA LEU A 12 -28.95 19.73 -4.43
C LEU A 12 -27.58 19.15 -4.00
N VAL A 13 -27.07 18.11 -4.67
CA VAL A 13 -25.68 17.65 -4.43
C VAL A 13 -24.72 18.08 -5.55
N ALA A 14 -25.25 18.50 -6.70
CA ALA A 14 -24.46 19.08 -7.80
C ALA A 14 -23.97 20.53 -7.54
N ALA A 15 -24.35 21.15 -6.41
CA ALA A 15 -23.96 22.52 -6.05
C ALA A 15 -23.08 22.63 -4.79
N GLY A 16 -22.75 21.52 -4.13
CA GLY A 16 -22.05 21.52 -2.83
C GLY A 16 -20.56 21.14 -2.85
N GLY A 17 -19.99 20.83 -4.02
CA GLY A 17 -18.63 20.28 -4.14
C GLY A 17 -17.69 21.06 -5.07
N LEU A 18 -18.07 22.26 -5.50
CA LEU A 18 -17.26 23.11 -6.40
C LEU A 18 -16.73 24.39 -5.72
N ALA A 19 -16.86 24.54 -4.41
CA ALA A 19 -16.46 25.74 -3.66
C ALA A 19 -15.08 25.64 -2.96
N ALA A 20 -14.23 24.69 -3.36
CA ALA A 20 -12.85 24.58 -2.84
C ALA A 20 -11.77 24.71 -3.95
N LEU A 21 -12.14 25.31 -5.09
CA LEU A 21 -11.24 25.67 -6.19
C LEU A 21 -11.11 27.19 -6.27
N ALA A 22 -10.77 27.84 -5.16
CA ALA A 22 -10.21 29.18 -5.22
C ALA A 22 -8.68 29.02 -5.39
N PRO A 23 -8.08 29.28 -6.57
CA PRO A 23 -6.68 29.64 -6.57
C PRO A 23 -6.59 30.91 -5.72
N ALA A 24 -5.70 30.91 -4.72
CA ALA A 24 -5.37 32.10 -3.96
C ALA A 24 -4.68 33.12 -4.88
N ILE A 25 -5.47 33.82 -5.71
CA ILE A 25 -5.11 35.09 -6.33
C ILE A 25 -5.27 36.15 -5.25
N GLY A 26 -4.23 36.28 -4.43
CA GLY A 26 -4.21 37.15 -3.27
C GLY A 26 -2.82 37.21 -2.63
N GLN A 27 -1.78 37.35 -3.44
CA GLN A 27 -0.55 37.98 -2.96
C GLN A 27 -0.49 39.39 -3.54
N ASP A 28 -1.48 40.20 -3.16
CA ASP A 28 -1.29 41.64 -3.17
C ASP A 28 -0.22 41.95 -2.12
N LYS A 29 1.02 41.99 -2.62
CA LYS A 29 2.09 42.87 -2.16
C LYS A 29 2.23 42.93 -0.62
N PRO A 30 3.10 42.11 -0.01
CA PRO A 30 3.45 42.31 1.39
C PRO A 30 4.19 43.65 1.49
N GLU A 31 3.45 44.72 1.77
CA GLU A 31 4.02 46.04 2.01
C GLU A 31 5.01 45.91 3.18
N SER A 32 6.28 46.16 2.86
CA SER A 32 7.41 45.96 3.76
C SER A 32 7.32 46.92 4.94
N ILE A 33 7.02 46.38 6.13
CA ILE A 33 7.07 47.11 7.42
C ILE A 33 8.53 47.34 7.88
N LEU A 34 9.53 46.96 7.08
CA LEU A 34 10.94 47.24 7.38
C LEU A 34 11.35 48.61 6.83
N PRO A 35 12.13 49.39 7.60
CA PRO A 35 12.64 50.69 7.14
C PRO A 35 13.39 50.52 5.81
N PRO A 36 13.30 51.51 4.89
CA PRO A 36 13.89 51.42 3.57
C PRO A 36 15.41 51.23 3.69
N GLY A 37 15.88 50.02 3.35
CA GLY A 37 17.26 49.57 3.56
C GLY A 37 17.45 48.05 3.67
N PHE A 38 16.37 47.27 3.87
CA PHE A 38 16.40 45.80 3.89
C PHE A 38 16.03 45.13 2.56
N GLY A 39 15.94 45.90 1.48
CA GLY A 39 15.81 45.35 0.13
C GLY A 39 17.19 44.97 -0.39
N GLU A 40 17.47 43.68 -0.53
CA GLU A 40 18.04 43.05 -1.73
C GLU A 40 18.50 41.61 -1.43
N ALA A 41 17.61 40.66 -1.70
CA ALA A 41 17.89 39.53 -2.57
C ALA A 41 16.53 39.01 -3.03
N SER A 42 16.18 39.25 -4.29
CA SER A 42 15.06 38.53 -4.91
C SER A 42 15.40 37.04 -4.85
N PRO A 43 14.60 36.17 -4.20
CA PRO A 43 14.79 34.74 -4.34
C PRO A 43 14.53 34.41 -5.81
N ALA A 44 15.56 33.95 -6.52
CA ALA A 44 15.40 33.40 -7.85
C ALA A 44 14.28 32.34 -7.80
N ALA A 45 13.29 32.46 -8.70
CA ALA A 45 12.26 31.45 -8.86
C ALA A 45 12.93 30.08 -9.09
N PRO A 46 12.51 29.00 -8.41
CA PRO A 46 13.11 27.70 -8.61
C PRO A 46 12.86 27.26 -10.06
N ALA A 47 13.94 27.11 -10.83
CA ALA A 47 13.89 26.45 -12.13
C ALA A 47 13.37 25.01 -11.93
N PRO A 48 12.56 24.46 -12.86
CA PRO A 48 12.20 23.05 -12.81
C PRO A 48 13.48 22.21 -12.90
N SER A 49 13.86 21.61 -11.77
CA SER A 49 14.97 20.66 -11.70
C SER A 49 14.56 19.39 -12.42
N ASN A 50 14.98 19.27 -13.68
CA ASN A 50 14.93 18.01 -14.40
C ASN A 50 16.08 17.12 -13.92
N ALA A 51 15.72 15.85 -13.71
CA ALA A 51 16.56 14.68 -13.41
C ALA A 51 16.96 14.46 -11.94
N PRO A 52 16.71 13.25 -11.39
CA PRO A 52 17.34 12.84 -10.15
C PRO A 52 18.85 12.71 -10.38
N THR A 53 19.63 13.54 -9.69
CA THR A 53 21.07 13.34 -9.54
C THR A 53 21.30 11.97 -8.89
N PRO A 54 22.15 11.09 -9.47
CA PRO A 54 22.54 9.86 -8.81
C PRO A 54 23.15 10.18 -7.45
N ALA A 55 22.64 9.54 -6.39
CA ALA A 55 23.26 9.60 -5.08
C ALA A 55 24.73 9.10 -5.21
N PRO A 56 25.70 9.72 -4.50
CA PRO A 56 27.05 9.19 -4.46
C PRO A 56 27.02 7.74 -3.98
N ALA A 57 27.62 6.84 -4.75
CA ALA A 57 27.85 5.47 -4.29
C ALA A 57 28.63 5.50 -2.97
N PRO A 58 28.29 4.66 -1.98
CA PRO A 58 29.06 4.60 -0.74
C PRO A 58 30.51 4.26 -1.07
N ARG A 59 31.42 5.15 -0.67
CA ARG A 59 32.86 4.95 -0.77
C ARG A 59 33.21 3.71 0.07
N ALA A 60 33.70 2.66 -0.58
CA ALA A 60 34.32 1.55 0.11
C ALA A 60 35.55 2.05 0.87
N GLY A 61 35.61 1.76 2.17
CA GLY A 61 36.82 1.91 2.98
C GLY A 61 36.70 2.97 4.07
N ASP A 62 36.10 2.57 5.20
CA ASP A 62 36.70 2.85 6.50
C ASP A 62 36.65 1.56 7.35
N PRO A 63 37.74 1.21 8.05
CA PRO A 63 37.87 -0.08 8.72
C PRO A 63 37.00 -0.11 9.99
N ILE A 64 36.06 -1.04 10.01
CA ILE A 64 35.30 -1.42 11.21
C ILE A 64 36.27 -2.19 12.13
N PRO A 65 36.42 -1.83 13.43
CA PRO A 65 37.23 -2.63 14.34
C PRO A 65 36.61 -4.03 14.48
N PRO A 66 37.38 -5.13 14.30
CA PRO A 66 36.82 -6.46 14.39
C PRO A 66 36.70 -6.88 15.85
N THR A 67 35.50 -6.79 16.42
CA THR A 67 35.18 -7.57 17.62
C THR A 67 33.77 -8.13 17.56
N ALA A 68 33.50 -8.92 16.51
CA ALA A 68 32.58 -10.03 16.66
C ALA A 68 33.39 -11.20 17.22
N THR A 69 33.41 -11.36 18.54
CA THR A 69 33.84 -12.63 19.13
C THR A 69 32.79 -13.66 18.75
N ILE A 70 33.02 -14.38 17.66
CA ILE A 70 32.29 -15.61 17.38
C ILE A 70 32.67 -16.56 18.51
N GLN A 71 31.78 -16.72 19.49
CA GLN A 71 31.92 -17.82 20.44
C GLN A 71 31.53 -19.09 19.65
N PRO A 72 32.46 -20.03 19.40
CA PRO A 72 32.07 -21.30 18.83
C PRO A 72 31.16 -22.00 19.85
N LEU A 73 29.93 -22.30 19.43
CA LEU A 73 29.09 -23.26 20.16
C LEU A 73 29.91 -24.55 20.33
N PRO A 74 30.00 -25.13 21.53
CA PRO A 74 30.66 -26.42 21.72
C PRO A 74 30.04 -27.44 20.76
N LEU A 75 30.84 -27.96 19.83
CA LEU A 75 30.43 -29.11 19.04
C LEU A 75 30.23 -30.27 20.02
N PRO A 76 29.04 -30.91 20.06
CA PRO A 76 28.91 -32.17 20.78
C PRO A 76 29.91 -33.16 20.17
N ALA A 77 30.67 -33.85 21.04
CA ALA A 77 31.57 -34.92 20.62
C ALA A 77 30.82 -35.93 19.74
N PRO A 78 31.48 -36.58 18.77
CA PRO A 78 30.85 -37.63 17.98
C PRO A 78 30.45 -38.76 18.92
N THR A 79 29.19 -38.75 19.33
CA THR A 79 28.53 -39.97 19.80
C THR A 79 28.23 -40.75 18.55
N ASP A 80 28.64 -42.03 18.53
CA ASP A 80 28.33 -42.95 17.43
C ASP A 80 26.87 -42.80 17.04
N ALA A 81 26.64 -42.14 15.91
CA ALA A 81 25.32 -41.96 15.37
C ALA A 81 24.88 -43.33 14.86
N ALA A 82 24.04 -44.00 15.65
CA ALA A 82 23.17 -45.02 15.09
C ALA A 82 22.51 -44.39 13.86
N THR A 83 22.71 -45.01 12.70
CA THR A 83 22.03 -44.61 11.46
C THR A 83 20.55 -44.90 11.65
N GLU A 84 19.83 -43.93 12.21
CA GLU A 84 18.38 -43.96 12.18
C GLU A 84 17.98 -43.73 10.72
N THR A 85 17.53 -44.82 10.09
CA THR A 85 16.78 -44.75 8.84
C THR A 85 15.64 -43.74 9.07
N PRO A 86 15.46 -42.70 8.23
CA PRO A 86 14.37 -41.77 8.41
C PRO A 86 13.07 -42.57 8.31
N ALA A 87 12.43 -42.79 9.46
CA ALA A 87 11.08 -43.31 9.51
C ALA A 87 10.18 -42.31 8.79
N PRO A 88 9.20 -42.75 7.98
CA PRO A 88 8.29 -41.84 7.33
C PRO A 88 7.58 -41.05 8.42
N ALA A 89 7.84 -39.74 8.50
CA ALA A 89 7.12 -38.85 9.40
C ALA A 89 5.63 -39.06 9.14
N ALA A 90 4.86 -39.36 10.19
CA ALA A 90 3.43 -39.46 10.08
C ALA A 90 2.92 -38.18 9.41
N THR A 91 2.19 -38.30 8.32
CA THR A 91 1.57 -37.15 7.65
C THR A 91 0.52 -36.58 8.60
N VAL A 92 0.93 -35.63 9.43
CA VAL A 92 0.01 -34.90 10.28
C VAL A 92 -0.88 -34.07 9.35
N ASP A 93 -2.18 -34.14 9.57
CA ASP A 93 -3.15 -33.37 8.79
C ASP A 93 -2.81 -31.87 8.90
N PRO A 94 -2.56 -31.16 7.79
CA PRO A 94 -2.20 -29.74 7.82
C PRO A 94 -3.27 -28.89 8.51
N ALA A 95 -4.54 -29.31 8.46
CA ALA A 95 -5.64 -28.60 9.13
C ALA A 95 -5.54 -28.67 10.67
N VAL A 96 -4.90 -29.72 11.20
CA VAL A 96 -4.64 -29.89 12.63
C VAL A 96 -3.42 -29.07 13.04
N LEU A 97 -2.34 -29.09 12.24
CA LEU A 97 -1.14 -28.29 12.49
C LEU A 97 -1.47 -26.78 12.54
N ALA A 98 -2.26 -26.28 11.58
CA ALA A 98 -2.63 -24.87 11.49
C ALA A 98 -3.46 -24.35 12.69
N GLN A 99 -4.12 -25.24 13.45
CA GLN A 99 -4.83 -24.87 14.68
C GLN A 99 -3.87 -24.64 15.85
N TYR A 100 -2.75 -25.35 15.87
CA TYR A 100 -1.72 -25.20 16.90
C TYR A 100 -0.75 -24.05 16.58
N GLU A 101 -0.54 -23.74 15.30
CA GLU A 101 0.35 -22.65 14.87
C GLU A 101 -0.29 -21.26 14.99
N MET A 102 -1.57 -21.10 14.60
CA MET A 102 -2.24 -19.80 14.64
C MET A 102 -3.73 -19.90 15.00
N PRO A 103 -4.16 -19.34 16.15
CA PRO A 103 -5.57 -19.36 16.54
C PRO A 103 -6.42 -18.60 15.52
N ALA A 104 -7.70 -18.97 15.37
CA ALA A 104 -8.59 -18.38 14.37
C ALA A 104 -8.69 -16.84 14.45
N SER A 105 -8.55 -16.27 15.66
CA SER A 105 -8.53 -14.82 15.89
C SER A 105 -7.26 -14.12 15.42
N ALA A 106 -6.15 -14.84 15.27
CA ALA A 106 -4.89 -14.30 14.76
C ALA A 106 -4.81 -14.38 13.22
N ARG A 107 -5.74 -15.10 12.58
CA ARG A 107 -5.84 -15.18 11.12
C ARG A 107 -6.32 -13.86 10.56
N ARG A 108 -5.66 -13.39 9.50
CA ARG A 108 -6.11 -12.24 8.73
C ARG A 108 -7.28 -12.66 7.86
N SER A 109 -8.43 -12.02 8.06
CA SER A 109 -9.58 -12.23 7.18
C SER A 109 -9.28 -11.71 5.78
N LEU A 110 -9.72 -12.47 4.77
CA LEU A 110 -9.73 -12.06 3.36
C LEU A 110 -10.96 -11.24 2.99
N ASP A 111 -11.90 -11.01 3.92
CA ASP A 111 -13.12 -10.24 3.65
C ASP A 111 -12.82 -8.76 3.42
N SER A 112 -11.80 -8.21 4.08
CA SER A 112 -11.38 -6.81 3.91
C SER A 112 -9.86 -6.69 3.83
N ILE A 113 -9.36 -6.10 2.75
CA ILE A 113 -7.93 -6.11 2.42
C ILE A 113 -7.39 -4.69 2.32
N GLY A 114 -6.28 -4.46 3.00
CA GLY A 114 -5.50 -3.23 2.92
C GLY A 114 -5.08 -2.72 4.30
N PRO A 115 -3.89 -2.10 4.42
CA PRO A 115 -3.39 -1.63 5.70
C PRO A 115 -4.06 -0.32 6.19
N LEU A 116 -4.64 0.50 5.29
CA LEU A 116 -5.14 1.84 5.63
C LEU A 116 -6.66 1.87 5.87
N GLY A 117 -7.10 2.06 7.12
CA GLY A 117 -8.54 2.19 7.43
C GLY A 117 -9.16 3.52 6.96
N ALA A 118 -10.50 3.55 6.86
CA ALA A 118 -11.27 4.74 6.46
C ALA A 118 -11.02 5.95 7.39
N GLY A 119 -10.89 5.72 8.70
CA GLY A 119 -10.59 6.78 9.69
C GLY A 119 -9.18 7.40 9.54
N GLN A 120 -8.26 6.71 8.87
CA GLN A 120 -6.92 7.18 8.50
C GLN A 120 -6.93 7.78 7.07
N GLY A 121 -8.14 8.02 6.57
CA GLY A 121 -8.53 8.52 5.28
C GLY A 121 -8.28 7.57 4.11
N GLY A 122 -8.29 6.27 4.38
CA GLY A 122 -8.70 5.31 3.34
C GLY A 122 -10.08 5.67 2.77
N ILE A 123 -10.41 5.06 1.64
CA ILE A 123 -11.80 5.07 1.14
C ILE A 123 -12.66 4.14 2.01
N ASP A 124 -13.98 4.29 1.91
CA ASP A 124 -14.94 3.46 2.65
C ASP A 124 -14.74 1.96 2.38
N ALA A 125 -15.03 1.13 3.38
CA ALA A 125 -14.88 -0.33 3.27
C ALA A 125 -15.76 -0.90 2.14
N ASP A 126 -16.96 -0.37 1.95
CA ASP A 126 -17.91 -0.80 0.90
C ASP A 126 -17.73 -0.02 -0.43
N ALA A 127 -16.54 0.52 -0.72
CA ALA A 127 -16.33 1.36 -1.91
C ALA A 127 -16.64 0.66 -3.25
N PHE A 128 -16.63 -0.68 -3.28
CA PHE A 128 -16.97 -1.47 -4.47
C PHE A 128 -18.42 -1.95 -4.50
N GLY A 129 -19.15 -1.97 -3.38
CA GLY A 129 -20.57 -2.30 -3.32
C GLY A 129 -20.95 -3.59 -4.05
N THR A 130 -21.67 -3.44 -5.17
CA THR A 130 -22.14 -4.54 -6.03
C THR A 130 -21.30 -4.75 -7.29
N ALA A 131 -20.14 -4.10 -7.40
CA ALA A 131 -19.24 -4.23 -8.53
C ALA A 131 -18.73 -5.68 -8.68
N ASP A 132 -18.58 -6.11 -9.93
CA ASP A 132 -17.98 -7.39 -10.28
C ASP A 132 -16.46 -7.35 -10.03
N GLY A 133 -15.98 -8.22 -9.15
CA GLY A 133 -14.56 -8.30 -8.82
C GLY A 133 -13.67 -8.60 -10.00
N HIS A 134 -14.10 -9.44 -10.95
CA HIS A 134 -13.30 -9.75 -12.12
C HIS A 134 -13.12 -8.54 -13.04
N TYR A 135 -14.10 -7.64 -13.07
CA TYR A 135 -13.96 -6.36 -13.78
C TYR A 135 -12.94 -5.47 -13.07
N VAL A 136 -13.00 -5.38 -11.74
CA VAL A 136 -12.03 -4.59 -10.95
C VAL A 136 -10.60 -5.10 -11.13
N GLU A 137 -10.39 -6.42 -11.07
CA GLU A 137 -9.08 -7.03 -11.33
C GLU A 137 -8.59 -6.72 -12.74
N ARG A 138 -9.44 -6.93 -13.76
CA ARG A 138 -9.10 -6.64 -15.16
C ARG A 138 -8.76 -5.17 -15.35
N LEU A 139 -9.52 -4.26 -14.74
CA LEU A 139 -9.26 -2.83 -14.79
C LEU A 139 -7.88 -2.50 -14.20
N MET A 140 -7.57 -3.01 -13.00
CA MET A 140 -6.26 -2.81 -12.39
C MET A 140 -5.14 -3.36 -13.28
N ARG A 141 -5.36 -4.51 -13.91
CA ARG A 141 -4.37 -5.15 -14.79
C ARG A 141 -4.09 -4.33 -16.05
N HIS A 142 -5.12 -3.76 -16.67
CA HIS A 142 -4.98 -2.96 -17.90
C HIS A 142 -4.63 -1.49 -17.64
N LEU A 143 -4.73 -1.02 -16.39
CA LEU A 143 -4.35 0.34 -16.06
C LEU A 143 -2.85 0.54 -16.30
N THR A 144 -2.52 1.49 -17.18
CA THR A 144 -1.13 1.81 -17.52
C THR A 144 -0.53 2.71 -16.44
N ALA A 145 0.64 2.35 -15.96
CA ALA A 145 1.44 3.13 -15.02
C ALA A 145 2.82 3.41 -15.63
N PRO A 146 3.47 4.54 -15.31
CA PRO A 146 3.06 5.58 -14.36
C PRO A 146 2.01 6.56 -14.91
N LEU A 147 1.12 7.07 -14.04
CA LEU A 147 0.11 8.06 -14.40
C LEU A 147 0.74 9.44 -14.67
N PRO A 148 0.24 10.20 -15.66
CA PRO A 148 0.78 11.51 -16.03
C PRO A 148 0.54 12.58 -14.96
N SER A 149 -0.52 12.45 -14.15
CA SER A 149 -0.85 13.40 -13.08
C SER A 149 -0.37 12.92 -11.71
N ARG A 150 0.43 13.76 -11.03
CA ARG A 150 0.92 13.48 -9.67
C ARG A 150 -0.20 13.37 -8.65
N TRP A 151 -1.18 14.27 -8.68
CA TRP A 151 -2.34 14.19 -7.79
C TRP A 151 -3.15 12.91 -8.02
N MET A 152 -3.31 12.51 -9.28
CA MET A 152 -3.99 11.26 -9.62
C MET A 152 -3.22 10.04 -9.10
N SER A 153 -1.88 10.03 -9.20
CA SER A 153 -1.08 8.95 -8.63
C SER A 153 -1.17 8.88 -7.11
N ILE A 154 -1.23 10.02 -6.42
CA ILE A 154 -1.39 10.08 -4.96
C ILE A 154 -2.75 9.49 -4.55
N LEU A 155 -3.83 9.91 -5.22
CA LEU A 155 -5.18 9.41 -4.95
C LEU A 155 -5.31 7.92 -5.27
N LEU A 156 -4.77 7.47 -6.41
CA LEU A 156 -4.82 6.06 -6.79
C LEU A 156 -4.03 5.20 -5.81
N ARG A 157 -2.82 5.63 -5.42
CA ARG A 157 -2.04 4.95 -4.37
C ARG A 157 -2.85 4.84 -3.07
N ARG A 158 -3.49 5.93 -2.65
CA ARG A 158 -4.31 5.94 -1.43
C ARG A 158 -5.49 4.96 -1.52
N ALA A 159 -6.18 4.93 -2.66
CA ALA A 159 -7.25 3.95 -2.91
C ALA A 159 -6.71 2.51 -2.91
N LEU A 160 -5.56 2.25 -3.53
CA LEU A 160 -4.93 0.92 -3.60
C LEU A 160 -4.30 0.43 -2.29
N VAL A 161 -4.16 1.28 -1.29
CA VAL A 161 -3.68 0.89 0.04
C VAL A 161 -4.82 0.89 1.08
N SER A 162 -5.98 1.44 0.73
CA SER A 162 -7.17 1.45 1.60
C SER A 162 -7.64 0.05 1.98
N ARG A 163 -8.18 -0.09 3.18
CA ARG A 163 -8.87 -1.29 3.64
C ARG A 163 -10.27 -1.28 3.03
N VAL A 164 -10.53 -2.18 2.10
CA VAL A 164 -11.77 -2.29 1.34
C VAL A 164 -12.23 -3.74 1.36
N ASP A 165 -13.54 -3.94 1.35
CA ASP A 165 -14.15 -5.25 1.29
C ASP A 165 -13.87 -5.90 -0.06
N THR A 166 -13.61 -7.20 -0.02
CA THR A 166 -13.27 -7.99 -1.20
C THR A 166 -14.47 -8.02 -2.14
N PRO A 167 -14.30 -7.59 -3.40
CA PRO A 167 -15.39 -7.58 -4.38
C PRO A 167 -15.98 -8.99 -4.60
N ARG A 168 -17.26 -9.05 -4.98
CA ARG A 168 -17.91 -10.33 -5.25
C ARG A 168 -17.28 -11.02 -6.47
N GLY A 169 -17.13 -12.35 -6.37
CA GLY A 169 -16.66 -13.19 -7.48
C GLY A 169 -15.14 -13.31 -7.61
N VAL A 170 -14.35 -12.70 -6.72
CA VAL A 170 -12.89 -12.85 -6.70
C VAL A 170 -12.39 -13.27 -5.33
N ASN A 171 -11.27 -13.98 -5.29
CA ASN A 171 -10.59 -14.29 -4.04
C ASN A 171 -9.89 -13.03 -3.52
N GLY A 172 -9.96 -12.80 -2.21
CA GLY A 172 -9.27 -11.68 -1.57
C GLY A 172 -7.76 -11.69 -1.84
N ALA A 173 -7.10 -12.85 -1.81
CA ALA A 173 -5.68 -12.94 -2.11
C ALA A 173 -5.34 -12.53 -3.56
N ASP A 174 -6.17 -12.89 -4.53
CA ASP A 174 -6.02 -12.45 -5.92
C ASP A 174 -6.25 -10.94 -6.07
N PHE A 175 -7.25 -10.41 -5.37
CA PHE A 175 -7.51 -8.97 -5.31
C PHE A 175 -6.34 -8.20 -4.68
N ALA A 176 -5.74 -8.72 -3.60
CA ALA A 176 -4.54 -8.18 -3.00
C ALA A 176 -3.35 -8.20 -3.98
N ALA A 177 -3.21 -9.30 -4.73
CA ALA A 177 -2.16 -9.46 -5.73
C ALA A 177 -2.27 -8.39 -6.83
N GLU A 178 -3.45 -8.19 -7.43
CA GLU A 178 -3.64 -7.20 -8.51
C GLU A 178 -3.33 -5.77 -8.04
N ARG A 179 -3.69 -5.43 -6.79
CA ARG A 179 -3.33 -4.14 -6.18
C ARG A 179 -1.83 -4.01 -5.96
N GLY A 180 -1.20 -5.06 -5.42
CA GLY A 180 0.25 -5.13 -5.25
C GLY A 180 0.99 -4.93 -6.58
N TRP A 181 0.55 -5.62 -7.64
CA TRP A 181 1.09 -5.50 -8.98
C TRP A 181 0.92 -4.12 -9.60
N LEU A 182 -0.23 -3.49 -9.41
CA LEU A 182 -0.43 -2.12 -9.87
C LEU A 182 0.45 -1.12 -9.11
N LEU A 183 0.58 -1.28 -7.79
CA LEU A 183 1.50 -0.48 -6.97
C LEU A 183 2.96 -0.66 -7.44
N LEU A 184 3.40 -1.89 -7.71
CA LEU A 184 4.75 -2.16 -8.24
C LEU A 184 4.99 -1.48 -9.59
N ARG A 185 4.02 -1.55 -10.52
CA ARG A 185 4.12 -0.84 -11.81
C ARG A 185 4.14 0.68 -11.67
N MET A 186 3.56 1.22 -10.60
CA MET A 186 3.69 2.64 -10.26
C MET A 186 5.01 3.00 -9.56
N GLY A 187 5.83 2.01 -9.20
CA GLY A 187 7.08 2.20 -8.44
C GLY A 187 6.90 2.19 -6.92
N GLU A 188 5.74 1.77 -6.41
CA GLU A 188 5.34 1.83 -4.99
C GLU A 188 5.58 0.49 -4.27
N SER A 189 6.85 0.10 -4.12
CA SER A 189 7.25 -1.20 -3.56
C SER A 189 6.86 -1.39 -2.08
N VAL A 190 7.04 -0.35 -1.26
CA VAL A 190 6.72 -0.41 0.18
C VAL A 190 5.22 -0.58 0.40
N ALA A 191 4.41 0.16 -0.38
CA ALA A 191 2.96 0.04 -0.32
C ALA A 191 2.48 -1.32 -0.84
N ALA A 192 3.06 -1.82 -1.94
CA ALA A 192 2.75 -3.15 -2.45
C ALA A 192 3.03 -4.24 -1.40
N ARG A 193 4.20 -4.18 -0.74
CA ARG A 193 4.54 -5.09 0.35
C ARG A 193 3.53 -5.03 1.48
N ALA A 194 3.12 -3.83 1.89
CA ALA A 194 2.16 -3.67 2.97
C ALA A 194 0.79 -4.30 2.66
N VAL A 195 0.35 -4.26 1.40
CA VAL A 195 -0.88 -4.93 0.95
C VAL A 195 -0.72 -6.44 0.96
N VAL A 196 0.39 -6.98 0.43
CA VAL A 196 0.65 -8.43 0.36
C VAL A 196 0.83 -9.05 1.75
N GLN A 197 1.47 -8.35 2.68
CA GLN A 197 1.60 -8.78 4.08
C GLN A 197 0.26 -8.83 4.84
N GLY A 198 -0.80 -8.27 4.26
CA GLY A 198 -2.17 -8.39 4.77
C GLY A 198 -2.81 -9.75 4.47
N VAL A 199 -2.19 -10.59 3.64
CA VAL A 199 -2.64 -11.94 3.33
C VAL A 199 -1.78 -12.93 4.11
N ASP A 200 -2.41 -13.92 4.74
CA ASP A 200 -1.69 -15.01 5.42
C ASP A 200 -1.14 -16.01 4.41
N THR A 201 0.04 -16.56 4.68
CA THR A 201 0.77 -17.47 3.77
C THR A 201 -0.06 -18.68 3.34
N ASP A 202 -0.90 -19.21 4.23
CA ASP A 202 -1.78 -20.37 3.95
C ASP A 202 -2.84 -20.07 2.87
N ASN A 203 -3.15 -18.79 2.65
CA ASN A 203 -4.14 -18.32 1.69
C ASN A 203 -3.50 -17.77 0.41
N TYR A 204 -2.19 -17.98 0.18
CA TYR A 204 -1.53 -17.44 -1.00
C TYR A 204 -2.04 -18.12 -2.27
N THR A 205 -2.42 -17.30 -3.24
CA THR A 205 -2.80 -17.77 -4.58
C THR A 205 -1.58 -17.73 -5.51
N PRO A 206 -1.61 -18.46 -6.64
CA PRO A 206 -0.53 -18.41 -7.63
C PRO A 206 -0.18 -16.99 -8.12
N LYS A 207 -1.14 -16.05 -8.09
CA LYS A 207 -0.90 -14.65 -8.50
C LYS A 207 0.06 -13.90 -7.57
N LEU A 208 0.22 -14.32 -6.30
CA LEU A 208 1.12 -13.70 -5.33
C LEU A 208 2.58 -14.16 -5.46
N TYR A 209 2.82 -15.27 -6.17
CA TYR A 209 4.16 -15.83 -6.37
C TYR A 209 4.83 -15.41 -7.68
N GLN A 210 4.04 -14.84 -8.60
CA GLN A 210 4.53 -14.31 -9.87
C GLN A 210 5.21 -12.96 -9.65
#